data_AF-F8QGF9-F1
#
_entry.id   AF-F8QGF9-F1
#
_cell.length_a   1.000
_cell.length_b   1.000
_cell.length_c   1.000
_cell.angle_alpha   90.00
_cell.angle_beta   90.00
_cell.angle_gamma   90.00
#
_symmetry.space_group_name_H-M   'P 1'
#
loop_
_entity.id
_entity.type
_entity.pdbx_description
1 polymer ?
#
loop_
_entity_poly.entity_id
_entity_poly.type
_entity_poly.pdbx_seq_one_letter_code
_entity_poly.pdbx_strand_id
1 'polypeptide(L)' 'MVQIDEAFIDFWSDAVVDPISVGWPTFVICKLKPLAGVENGSGHPIEWVVIEQAYSRPSQLRPSSPDSVKGRTSSPKPSL' A
#
# COMPACT_ATOMS: atom_id res chain seq x y z
N MET A 1 1.51 -16.19 7.37
CA MET A 1 2.76 -15.95 6.63
C MET A 1 2.84 -17.01 5.56
N VAL A 2 2.94 -16.64 4.28
CA VAL A 2 2.93 -17.60 3.17
C VAL A 2 4.35 -18.10 2.96
N GLN A 3 4.53 -19.42 2.92
CA GLN A 3 5.83 -20.03 2.62
C GLN A 3 5.99 -20.05 1.10
N ILE A 4 7.09 -19.51 0.60
CA ILE A 4 7.45 -19.59 -0.83
C ILE A 4 8.28 -20.86 -1.00
N ASP A 5 7.81 -21.75 -1.85
CA ASP A 5 8.50 -22.97 -2.23
C ASP A 5 8.88 -22.95 -3.72
N GLU A 6 9.57 -24.01 -4.16
CA GLU A 6 10.01 -24.16 -5.54
C GLU A 6 8.83 -24.16 -6.52
N ALA A 7 7.73 -24.83 -6.18
CA ALA A 7 6.53 -24.90 -7.01
C ALA A 7 5.90 -23.52 -7.25
N PHE A 8 5.94 -22.63 -6.25
CA PHE A 8 5.51 -21.25 -6.41
C PHE A 8 6.40 -20.48 -7.41
N ILE A 9 7.72 -20.66 -7.33
CA ILE A 9 8.67 -19.99 -8.22
C ILE A 9 8.50 -20.47 -9.66
N ASP A 10 8.38 -21.78 -9.87
CA ASP A 10 8.16 -22.37 -11.19
C ASP A 10 6.86 -21.86 -11.81
N PHE A 11 5.75 -21.94 -11.05
CA PHE A 11 4.46 -21.43 -11.47
C PHE A 11 4.49 -19.93 -11.79
N TRP A 12 5.13 -19.12 -10.94
CA TRP A 12 5.27 -17.69 -11.19
C TRP A 12 6.06 -17.43 -12.47
N SER A 13 7.16 -18.15 -12.69
CA SER A 13 7.98 -17.97 -13.89
C SER A 13 7.23 -18.31 -15.18
N ASP A 14 6.41 -19.36 -15.16
CA ASP A 14 5.55 -19.76 -16.28
C ASP A 14 4.41 -18.74 -16.47
N ALA A 15 3.81 -18.28 -15.38
CA ALA A 15 2.68 -17.36 -15.41
C ALA A 15 3.04 -15.96 -15.89
N VAL A 16 4.29 -15.49 -15.70
CA VAL A 16 4.74 -14.16 -16.13
C VAL A 16 4.60 -13.94 -17.64
N VAL A 17 4.70 -15.01 -18.44
CA VAL A 17 4.54 -14.93 -19.91
C VAL A 17 3.16 -15.38 -20.39
N ASP A 18 2.35 -15.99 -19.52
CA ASP A 18 1.01 -16.47 -19.83
C ASP A 18 -0.05 -15.36 -19.62
N PRO A 19 -1.04 -15.23 -20.51
CA PRO A 19 -2.20 -14.33 -20.31
C PRO A 19 -2.91 -14.43 -18.96
N ILE A 20 -2.76 -15.53 -18.21
CA ILE A 20 -3.31 -15.72 -16.86
C ILE A 20 -2.86 -14.63 -15.86
N SER A 21 -1.71 -14.00 -16.09
CA SER A 21 -1.14 -12.97 -15.20
C SER A 21 -1.53 -11.53 -15.55
N VAL A 22 -2.32 -11.29 -16.61
CA VAL A 22 -2.68 -9.93 -17.08
C VAL A 22 -3.35 -9.08 -15.99
N GLY A 23 -4.10 -9.70 -15.08
CA GLY A 23 -4.78 -9.02 -13.98
C GLY A 23 -3.98 -8.98 -12.67
N TRP A 24 -2.78 -9.54 -12.63
CA TRP A 24 -2.02 -9.66 -11.39
C TRP A 24 -1.36 -8.32 -11.02
N PRO A 25 -1.19 -8.05 -9.71
CA PRO A 25 -0.38 -6.92 -9.28
C PRO A 25 1.04 -7.03 -9.83
N THR A 26 1.65 -5.90 -10.18
CA THR A 26 3.08 -5.89 -10.46
C THR A 26 3.82 -6.10 -9.15
N PHE A 27 4.58 -7.18 -9.02
CA PHE A 27 5.40 -7.42 -7.84
C PHE A 27 6.74 -8.04 -8.21
N VAL A 28 7.68 -7.98 -7.27
CA VAL A 28 8.98 -8.65 -7.36
C VAL A 28 9.17 -9.60 -6.19
N ILE A 29 9.81 -10.74 -6.47
CA ILE A 29 10.24 -11.70 -5.45
C ILE A 29 11.72 -11.43 -5.18
N CYS A 30 12.09 -11.25 -3.92
CA CYS A 30 13.47 -10.97 -3.53
C CYS A 30 13.93 -11.95 -2.46
N LYS A 31 15.17 -12.43 -2.61
CA LYS A 31 15.87 -13.15 -1.55
C LYS A 31 16.56 -12.15 -0.63
N LEU A 32 16.20 -12.16 0.65
CA LEU A 32 16.79 -11.30 1.67
C LEU A 32 18.12 -11.88 2.14
N LYS A 33 19.11 -11.00 2.36
CA LYS A 33 20.30 -11.38 3.13
C LYS A 33 19.89 -11.55 4.60
N PRO A 34 20.56 -12.41 5.36
CA PRO A 34 20.29 -12.53 6.80
C PRO A 34 20.35 -11.15 7.47
N LEU A 35 19.24 -10.75 8.08
CA LEU A 35 19.08 -9.46 8.73
C LEU A 35 18.64 -9.69 10.17
N ALA A 36 19.45 -9.20 11.11
CA ALA A 36 19.19 -9.38 12.53
C ALA A 36 17.86 -8.72 12.93
N GLY A 37 17.05 -9.44 13.70
CA GLY A 37 15.74 -8.98 14.16
C GLY A 37 14.60 -9.09 13.14
N VAL A 38 14.85 -9.68 11.97
CA VAL A 38 13.82 -9.96 10.96
C VAL A 38 13.57 -11.47 10.90
N GLU A 39 12.70 -11.90 11.81
CA GLU A 39 12.29 -13.29 11.99
C GLU A 39 10.77 -13.43 11.80
N ASN A 40 10.34 -14.62 11.41
CA ASN A 40 8.93 -14.97 11.36
C ASN A 40 8.38 -15.22 12.78
N GLY A 41 7.06 -15.46 12.89
CA GLY A 41 6.41 -15.75 14.18
C GLY A 41 6.90 -17.01 14.90
N SER A 42 7.74 -17.84 14.27
CA SER A 42 8.39 -19.01 14.87
C SER A 42 9.89 -18.82 15.14
N GLY A 43 10.44 -17.61 14.97
CA GLY A 43 11.83 -17.29 15.26
C GLY A 43 12.84 -17.68 14.18
N HIS A 44 12.37 -18.07 12.98
CA HIS A 44 13.26 -18.31 11.84
C HIS A 44 13.46 -17.05 11.01
N PRO A 45 14.66 -16.81 10.47
CA PRO A 45 14.93 -15.65 9.63
C PRO A 45 14.04 -15.64 8.38
N ILE A 46 13.58 -14.45 7.98
CA ILE A 46 12.83 -14.28 6.75
C ILE A 46 13.81 -14.27 5.57
N GLU A 47 13.74 -15.29 4.71
CA GLU A 47 14.63 -15.42 3.55
C GLU A 47 14.06 -14.83 2.26
N TRP A 48 12.74 -14.77 2.14
CA TRP A 48 12.06 -14.35 0.91
C TRP A 48 10.99 -13.32 1.20
N VAL A 49 10.90 -12.32 0.33
CA VAL A 49 9.88 -11.27 0.39
C VAL A 49 9.24 -11.06 -0.97
N VAL A 50 7.95 -10.78 -0.97
CA VAL A 50 7.18 -10.34 -2.15
C VAL A 50 6.88 -8.87 -1.97
N ILE A 51 7.31 -8.04 -2.92
CA ILE A 51 7.10 -6.59 -2.90
C ILE A 51 6.16 -6.24 -4.03
N GLU A 52 4.94 -5.85 -3.68
CA GLU A 52 3.96 -5.34 -4.63
C GLU A 52 4.20 -3.86 -4.93
N GLN A 53 4.15 -3.49 -6.21
CA GLN A 53 4.17 -2.13 -6.69
C GLN A 53 2.74 -1.59 -6.75
N ALA A 54 2.40 -0.71 -5.81
CA ALA A 54 1.12 0.00 -5.80
C ALA A 54 1.34 1.51 -6.02
N TYR A 55 0.65 2.09 -7.00
CA TYR A 55 0.60 3.54 -7.18
C TYR A 55 -0.52 4.12 -6.34
N SER A 56 -0.18 4.76 -5.21
CA SER A 56 -1.16 5.54 -4.45
C SER A 56 -1.12 7.00 -4.90
N ARG A 57 -2.30 7.55 -5.23
CA ARG A 57 -2.43 8.99 -5.41
C ARG A 57 -2.59 9.60 -4.00
N PRO A 58 -1.77 10.59 -3.59
CA PRO A 58 -1.95 11.20 -2.29
C PRO A 58 -3.37 11.74 -2.20
N SER A 59 -4.09 11.40 -1.14
CA SER A 59 -5.40 12.01 -0.91
C SER A 59 -5.15 13.50 -0.77
N GLN A 60 -5.80 14.31 -1.60
CA GLN A 60 -5.78 15.74 -1.39
C GLN A 60 -6.45 15.96 -0.04
N LEU A 61 -5.64 16.34 0.97
CA LEU A 61 -6.16 16.86 2.23
C LEU A 61 -7.06 18.02 1.86
N ARG A 62 -8.38 17.79 1.83
CA ARG A 62 -9.36 18.85 1.68
C ARG A 62 -9.11 19.75 2.90
N PRO A 63 -8.67 21.00 2.72
CA PRO A 63 -8.46 21.88 3.87
C PRO A 63 -9.79 21.94 4.62
N SER A 64 -9.79 21.50 5.87
CA SER A 64 -10.90 21.72 6.78
C SER A 64 -11.01 23.22 6.98
N SER A 65 -11.86 23.89 6.21
CA SER A 65 -12.22 25.28 6.47
C SER A 65 -12.77 25.36 7.91
N PRO A 66 -12.11 26.05 8.84
CA PRO A 66 -12.61 26.18 10.20
C PRO A 66 -13.52 27.41 10.26
N ASP A 67 -14.69 27.36 9.62
CA ASP A 67 -15.69 28.42 9.81
C ASP A 67 -17.10 27.86 9.57
N SER A 68 -17.61 27.15 10.57
CA SER A 68 -19.05 27.02 10.80
C SER A 68 -19.34 26.92 12.29
N VAL A 69 -18.77 27.85 13.04
CA VAL A 69 -19.31 28.23 14.35
C VAL A 69 -19.21 29.74 14.47
N LYS A 70 -20.19 30.47 13.94
CA LYS A 70 -20.51 31.81 14.48
C LYS A 70 -21.97 32.13 14.24
N GLY A 71 -22.64 32.35 15.37
CA GLY A 71 -24.06 32.57 15.47
C GLY A 71 -24.53 33.77 14.65
N ARG A 72 -25.79 33.67 14.26
CA ARG A 72 -26.62 34.79 13.81
C ARG A 72 -26.48 35.94 14.81
N THR A 73 -25.73 36.96 14.44
CA THR A 73 -25.80 38.27 15.08
C THR A 73 -26.11 39.28 13.99
N SER A 74 -27.33 39.80 14.05
CA SER A 74 -27.86 40.87 13.21
C SER A 74 -27.08 42.16 13.42
N SER A 75 -26.74 42.88 12.35
CA SER A 75 -26.38 44.31 12.44
C SER A 75 -26.75 45.04 11.14
N PRO A 76 -27.23 46.30 11.20
CA PRO A 76 -28.12 46.87 10.19
C PRO A 76 -27.38 47.57 9.04
N LYS A 77 -28.13 47.81 7.96
CA LYS A 77 -27.68 48.45 6.72
C LYS A 77 -27.52 49.98 6.91
N PRO A 78 -26.40 50.60 6.51
CA PRO A 78 -26.36 52.05 6.33
C PRO A 78 -26.76 52.40 4.90
N SER A 79 -27.56 53.46 4.77
CA SER A 79 -27.92 54.12 3.52
C SER A 79 -26.82 55.08 3.09
N LEU A 80 -26.54 55.13 1.78
CA LEU A 80 -26.09 56.31 1.04
C LEU A 80 -26.46 56.12 -0.44
#